data_AF-A0A7C9HUE7-F1
#
_entry.id   AF-A0A7C9HUE7-F1
#
_cell.length_a   1.000
_cell.length_b   1.000
_cell.length_c   1.000
_cell.angle_alpha   90.00
_cell.angle_beta   90.00
_cell.angle_gamma   90.00
#
_symmetry.space_group_name_H-M   'P 1'
#
loop_
_entity.id
_entity.type
_entity.pdbx_description
1 polymer ?
#
loop_
_entity_poly.entity_id
_entity_poly.type
_entity_poly.pdbx_seq_one_letter_code
_entity_poly.pdbx_strand_id
1 'polypeptide(L)'
;MTYARLLAVALFALPAALPALSTGTGVAFAATSPASPLSGAWKGKIDGLYDVEVSLTLQGTRVTGLTRFAQKDFPVSGTWDAARNLVTYSFKYFDGRTNTVKATLKGNTLNGAYTWSKGKPGTMTLTRVASGAAAGSDKAAAYVMTGTVRNDKGSPIAGVEVFADHTAFYNMNAVGKTDAQGRYRIPLAQQPGTWNAGAYLRGEVGGQPFEVRLSPDNDTPFDGSKGAVRNFTYKASNAPSGKVYTYLSHSNVEVDYDQLEFIFTPDGPNAAGSTAPFSVKNKPGYGMPDVPLGRYKVSATQVLNGVKQPLLLSSRGQQKASLSVLATFTYDSHYGQTLELFLENP
;
A
#
# COMPACT_ATOMS: atom_id res chain seq x y z
N MET A 1 29.25 24.46 -71.87
CA MET A 1 30.44 23.60 -71.98
C MET A 1 30.65 22.95 -70.61
N THR A 2 30.15 21.72 -70.44
CA THR A 2 30.95 20.47 -70.28
C THR A 2 31.57 20.36 -68.87
N TYR A 3 31.40 19.33 -68.03
CA TYR A 3 30.98 17.93 -68.17
C TYR A 3 30.34 17.43 -66.87
N ALA A 4 29.40 16.49 -67.01
CA ALA A 4 29.04 15.54 -65.96
C ALA A 4 30.12 14.45 -65.83
N ARG A 5 30.40 13.97 -64.60
CA ARG A 5 30.74 12.56 -64.33
C ARG A 5 30.31 12.17 -62.91
N LEU A 6 29.42 11.19 -62.85
CA LEU A 6 29.24 10.27 -61.72
C LEU A 6 30.54 9.46 -61.51
N LEU A 7 30.89 9.15 -60.27
CA LEU A 7 31.29 7.79 -59.88
C LEU A 7 30.96 7.52 -58.40
N ALA A 8 30.66 6.26 -58.12
CA ALA A 8 29.93 5.76 -56.97
C ALA A 8 30.80 5.36 -55.76
N VAL A 9 30.18 5.48 -54.58
CA VAL A 9 30.13 4.55 -53.42
C VAL A 9 31.42 3.84 -52.97
N ALA A 10 31.83 4.11 -51.72
CA ALA A 10 31.96 3.06 -50.69
C ALA A 10 32.02 3.65 -49.27
N LEU A 11 31.27 3.00 -48.38
CA LEU A 11 31.15 3.15 -46.92
C LEU A 11 32.49 3.44 -46.20
N PHE A 12 32.45 4.32 -45.21
CA PHE A 12 32.55 3.93 -43.79
C PHE A 12 32.08 5.11 -42.93
N ALA A 13 31.05 4.85 -42.13
CA ALA A 13 30.47 5.81 -41.20
C ALA A 13 31.38 5.97 -39.98
N LEU A 14 31.72 7.22 -39.67
CA LEU A 14 31.96 7.76 -38.32
C LEU A 14 31.87 9.29 -38.47
N PRO A 15 31.14 9.97 -37.57
CA PRO A 15 31.84 11.05 -36.90
C PRO A 15 31.61 11.06 -35.40
N ALA A 16 32.70 11.42 -34.73
CA ALA A 16 32.74 11.89 -33.36
C ALA A 16 31.78 13.06 -33.15
N ALA A 17 31.12 13.07 -31.98
CA ALA A 17 30.48 14.25 -31.43
C ALA A 17 30.89 14.40 -29.95
N LEU A 18 31.16 15.66 -29.61
CA LEU A 18 31.57 16.24 -28.33
C LEU A 18 30.75 15.74 -27.11
N PRO A 19 31.28 15.84 -25.88
CA PRO A 19 30.57 15.38 -24.69
C PRO A 19 29.43 16.35 -24.36
N ALA A 20 28.19 15.91 -24.60
CA ALA A 20 27.01 16.52 -24.02
C ALA A 20 26.87 16.03 -22.56
N LEU A 21 26.69 16.98 -21.64
CA LEU A 21 26.22 16.74 -20.28
C LEU A 21 24.89 15.96 -20.34
N SER A 22 24.94 14.67 -20.02
CA SER A 22 23.75 13.85 -19.87
C SER A 22 23.08 14.14 -18.53
N THR A 23 21.92 14.79 -18.58
CA THR A 23 20.90 14.76 -17.52
C THR A 23 20.43 13.31 -17.36
N GLY A 24 21.05 12.61 -16.42
CA GLY A 24 20.73 11.23 -16.09
C GLY A 24 19.55 11.14 -15.13
N THR A 25 18.61 10.28 -15.50
CA THR A 25 17.69 9.54 -14.63
C THR A 25 16.59 10.34 -13.93
N GLY A 26 15.43 10.35 -14.59
CA GLY A 26 14.14 10.46 -13.92
C GLY A 26 14.04 9.41 -12.82
N VAL A 27 13.72 9.90 -11.62
CA VAL A 27 13.40 9.07 -10.47
C VAL A 27 12.05 8.43 -10.78
N ALA A 28 12.05 7.19 -11.23
CA ALA A 28 10.85 6.37 -11.21
C ALA A 28 10.46 6.19 -9.73
N PHE A 29 9.47 6.96 -9.28
CA PHE A 29 8.88 6.76 -7.97
C PHE A 29 8.25 5.37 -7.97
N ALA A 30 8.93 4.46 -7.27
CA ALA A 30 8.49 3.10 -7.09
C ALA A 30 7.11 3.11 -6.44
N ALA A 31 6.12 2.58 -7.17
CA ALA A 31 4.86 2.17 -6.59
C ALA A 31 5.14 1.39 -5.31
N THR A 32 4.53 1.82 -4.20
CA THR A 32 4.55 1.13 -2.92
C THR A 32 4.19 -0.33 -3.17
N SER A 33 5.21 -1.19 -3.15
CA SER A 33 5.04 -2.62 -3.37
C SER A 33 4.13 -3.18 -2.28
N PRO A 34 3.18 -4.06 -2.61
CA PRO A 34 2.38 -4.76 -1.61
C PRO A 34 3.31 -5.50 -0.65
N ALA A 35 2.92 -5.59 0.62
CA ALA A 35 3.61 -6.37 1.64
C ALA A 35 4.08 -7.71 1.05
N SER A 36 5.39 -7.96 1.06
CA SER A 36 6.00 -9.10 0.39
C SER A 36 5.32 -10.41 0.82
N PRO A 37 4.84 -11.24 -0.12
CA PRO A 37 4.16 -12.50 0.21
C PRO A 37 5.11 -13.50 0.88
N LEU A 38 6.42 -13.36 0.77
CA LEU A 38 7.41 -14.31 1.29
C LEU A 38 8.16 -13.81 2.53
N SER A 39 8.33 -12.50 2.69
CA SER A 39 9.18 -11.96 3.75
C SER A 39 8.61 -12.30 5.14
N GLY A 40 9.47 -12.72 6.06
CA GLY A 40 9.08 -13.06 7.43
C GLY A 40 9.90 -14.21 8.03
N ALA A 41 9.58 -14.52 9.28
CA ALA A 41 10.10 -15.68 9.99
C ALA A 41 9.19 -16.90 9.78
N TRP A 42 9.78 -18.07 9.79
CA TRP A 42 9.18 -19.36 9.47
C TRP A 42 9.75 -20.41 10.41
N LYS A 43 8.92 -21.35 10.85
CA LYS A 43 9.31 -22.48 11.71
C LYS A 43 8.64 -23.73 11.19
N GLY A 44 9.34 -24.84 11.25
CA GLY A 44 8.73 -26.10 10.88
C GLY A 44 9.71 -27.25 10.94
N LYS A 45 9.45 -28.28 10.13
CA LYS A 45 10.15 -29.54 10.19
C LYS A 45 10.70 -29.98 8.85
N ILE A 46 11.89 -30.54 8.88
CA ILE A 46 12.56 -31.27 7.80
C ILE A 46 12.31 -32.76 8.04
N ASP A 47 11.75 -33.45 7.04
CA ASP A 47 11.29 -34.85 7.09
C ASP A 47 10.38 -35.18 8.27
N GLY A 48 9.66 -34.18 8.80
CA GLY A 48 8.83 -34.33 9.99
C GLY A 48 9.61 -34.59 11.30
N LEU A 49 10.95 -34.58 11.25
CA LEU A 49 11.80 -35.01 12.36
C LEU A 49 12.63 -33.86 12.93
N TYR A 50 13.26 -33.05 12.08
CA TYR A 50 14.21 -32.02 12.52
C TYR A 50 13.59 -30.63 12.48
N ASP A 51 13.65 -29.92 13.60
CA ASP A 51 13.15 -28.54 13.68
C ASP A 51 14.09 -27.59 12.93
N VAL A 52 13.48 -26.68 12.17
CA VAL A 52 14.18 -25.65 11.41
C VAL A 52 13.47 -24.32 11.57
N GLU A 53 14.24 -23.25 11.71
CA GLU A 53 13.73 -21.88 11.67
C GLU A 53 14.33 -21.17 10.46
N VAL A 54 13.54 -20.37 9.74
CA VAL A 54 13.99 -19.65 8.54
C VAL A 54 13.49 -18.22 8.60
N SER A 55 14.36 -17.25 8.37
CA SER A 55 14.00 -15.86 8.15
C SER A 55 14.29 -15.50 6.71
N LEU A 56 13.27 -15.07 5.97
CA LEU A 56 13.37 -14.71 4.56
C LEU A 56 13.04 -13.23 4.36
N THR A 57 13.81 -12.59 3.50
CA THR A 57 13.60 -11.22 3.02
C THR A 57 13.55 -11.25 1.50
N LEU A 58 12.42 -10.82 0.92
CA LEU A 58 12.22 -10.65 -0.51
C LEU A 58 12.44 -9.20 -0.90
N GLN A 59 13.30 -8.97 -1.89
CA GLN A 59 13.50 -7.68 -2.54
C GLN A 59 13.42 -7.90 -4.06
N GLY A 60 12.32 -7.46 -4.67
CA GLY A 60 12.01 -7.81 -6.07
C GLY A 60 11.83 -9.33 -6.24
N THR A 61 12.69 -9.96 -7.04
CA THR A 61 12.73 -11.42 -7.23
C THR A 61 13.79 -12.11 -6.37
N ARG A 62 14.63 -11.35 -5.65
CA ARG A 62 15.76 -11.90 -4.88
C ARG A 62 15.34 -12.21 -3.45
N VAL A 63 15.73 -13.38 -2.97
CA VAL A 63 15.48 -13.87 -1.61
C VAL A 63 16.80 -13.96 -0.86
N THR A 64 16.84 -13.37 0.33
CA THR A 64 17.98 -13.42 1.25
C THR A 64 17.51 -13.72 2.67
N GLY A 65 18.41 -14.12 3.56
CA GLY A 65 18.08 -14.31 4.97
C GLY A 65 18.92 -15.36 5.66
N LEU A 66 18.34 -16.04 6.64
CA LEU A 66 19.02 -17.01 7.49
C LEU A 66 18.16 -18.26 7.67
N THR A 67 18.79 -19.43 7.56
CA THR A 67 18.22 -20.70 8.03
C THR A 67 18.95 -21.10 9.30
N ARG A 68 18.22 -21.33 10.39
CA ARG A 68 18.72 -21.87 11.64
C ARG A 68 18.42 -23.36 11.72
N PHE A 69 19.48 -24.15 11.88
CA PHE A 69 19.40 -25.59 12.05
C PHE A 69 20.35 -26.03 13.16
N ALA A 70 19.89 -26.88 14.09
CA ALA A 70 20.65 -27.32 15.26
C ALA A 70 21.33 -26.14 16.02
N GLN A 71 20.58 -25.05 16.23
CA GLN A 71 21.04 -23.80 16.87
C GLN A 71 22.16 -23.04 16.16
N LYS A 72 22.45 -23.34 14.89
CA LYS A 72 23.43 -22.58 14.09
C LYS A 72 22.77 -21.92 12.88
N ASP A 73 23.26 -20.73 12.56
CA ASP A 73 22.69 -19.87 11.53
C ASP A 73 23.49 -19.99 10.22
N PHE A 74 22.76 -20.20 9.12
CA PHE A 74 23.32 -20.35 7.78
C PHE A 74 22.72 -19.29 6.85
N PRO A 75 23.55 -18.42 6.24
CA PRO A 75 23.08 -17.45 5.26
C PRO A 75 22.43 -18.13 4.06
N VAL A 76 21.28 -17.60 3.64
CA VAL A 76 20.55 -18.06 2.46
C VAL A 76 20.58 -17.03 1.35
N SER A 77 20.64 -17.53 0.12
CA SER A 77 20.45 -16.73 -1.10
C SER A 77 19.57 -17.51 -2.09
N GLY A 78 18.64 -16.82 -2.73
CA GLY A 78 17.64 -17.44 -3.57
C GLY A 78 16.84 -16.50 -4.45
N THR A 79 15.79 -17.04 -5.04
CA THR A 79 14.87 -16.37 -5.96
C THR A 79 13.42 -16.72 -5.64
N TRP A 80 12.52 -15.78 -5.94
CA TRP A 80 11.07 -15.92 -5.83
C TRP A 80 10.41 -15.86 -7.20
N ASP A 81 9.57 -16.84 -7.49
CA ASP A 81 8.68 -16.88 -8.65
C ASP A 81 7.25 -16.59 -8.19
N ALA A 82 6.79 -15.36 -8.45
CA ALA A 82 5.46 -14.90 -8.07
C ALA A 82 4.32 -15.60 -8.83
N ALA A 83 4.54 -16.03 -10.07
CA ALA A 83 3.51 -16.70 -10.87
C ALA A 83 3.23 -18.11 -10.35
N ARG A 84 4.26 -18.77 -9.79
CA ARG A 84 4.17 -20.12 -9.23
C ARG A 84 4.06 -20.15 -7.70
N ASN A 85 4.10 -18.99 -7.04
CA ASN A 85 4.23 -18.87 -5.59
C ASN A 85 5.38 -19.72 -5.03
N LEU A 86 6.50 -19.80 -5.76
CA LEU A 86 7.59 -20.73 -5.51
C LEU A 86 8.84 -19.97 -5.05
N VAL A 87 9.35 -20.32 -3.87
CA VAL A 87 10.66 -19.89 -3.40
C VAL A 87 11.70 -20.97 -3.70
N THR A 88 12.83 -20.57 -4.27
CA THR A 88 14.02 -21.41 -4.37
C THR A 88 15.18 -20.71 -3.66
N TYR A 89 15.71 -21.26 -2.58
CA TYR A 89 16.87 -20.70 -1.90
C TYR A 89 17.91 -21.77 -1.60
N SER A 90 19.16 -21.35 -1.43
CA SER A 90 20.28 -22.23 -1.11
C SER A 90 21.10 -21.68 0.05
N PHE A 91 21.72 -22.58 0.81
CA PHE A 91 22.61 -22.27 1.92
C PHE A 91 23.76 -23.28 1.98
N LYS A 92 24.91 -22.88 2.53
CA LYS A 92 26.05 -23.77 2.74
C LYS A 92 25.97 -24.39 4.13
N TYR A 93 26.04 -25.71 4.23
CA TYR A 93 26.03 -26.41 5.51
C TYR A 93 27.46 -26.61 6.05
N PHE A 94 27.63 -27.27 7.20
CA PHE A 94 28.95 -27.46 7.85
C PHE A 94 29.99 -28.15 6.98
N ASP A 95 29.57 -28.92 5.98
CA ASP A 95 30.42 -29.59 5.01
C ASP A 95 30.95 -28.65 3.90
N GLY A 96 30.59 -27.35 3.95
CA GLY A 96 30.93 -26.34 2.95
C GLY A 96 30.14 -26.45 1.64
N ARG A 97 29.21 -27.41 1.55
CA ARG A 97 28.46 -27.69 0.32
C ARG A 97 27.12 -26.97 0.31
N THR A 98 26.70 -26.60 -0.90
CA THR A 98 25.43 -25.92 -1.14
C THR A 98 24.28 -26.92 -1.08
N ASN A 99 23.28 -26.60 -0.25
CA ASN A 99 22.01 -27.30 -0.16
C ASN A 99 20.92 -26.38 -0.69
N THR A 100 19.94 -26.95 -1.38
CA THR A 100 18.90 -26.18 -2.06
C THR A 100 17.53 -26.59 -1.54
N VAL A 101 16.69 -25.58 -1.36
CA VAL A 101 15.30 -25.71 -0.93
C VAL A 101 14.40 -25.13 -2.01
N LYS A 102 13.35 -25.88 -2.38
CA LYS A 102 12.29 -25.44 -3.28
C LYS A 102 10.95 -25.64 -2.59
N ALA A 103 10.26 -24.56 -2.26
CA ALA A 103 9.00 -24.61 -1.54
C ALA A 103 7.94 -23.69 -2.14
N THR A 104 6.71 -24.18 -2.20
CA THR A 104 5.55 -23.43 -2.67
C THR A 104 4.80 -22.84 -1.49
N LEU A 105 4.45 -21.56 -1.60
CA LEU A 105 3.65 -20.84 -0.63
C LEU A 105 2.16 -21.09 -0.85
N LYS A 106 1.49 -21.61 0.19
CA LYS A 106 0.04 -21.72 0.25
C LYS A 106 -0.46 -21.12 1.56
N GLY A 107 -0.96 -19.89 1.51
CA GLY A 107 -1.36 -19.13 2.69
C GLY A 107 -0.18 -18.84 3.61
N ASN A 108 -0.21 -19.37 4.84
CA ASN A 108 0.85 -19.21 5.84
C ASN A 108 1.83 -20.39 5.91
N THR A 109 1.81 -21.29 4.92
CA THR A 109 2.64 -22.49 4.92
C THR A 109 3.48 -22.57 3.64
N LEU A 110 4.77 -22.85 3.80
CA LEU A 110 5.69 -23.24 2.74
C LEU A 110 5.84 -24.76 2.75
N ASN A 111 5.40 -25.41 1.68
CA ASN A 111 5.55 -26.84 1.50
C ASN A 111 6.51 -27.09 0.33
N GLY A 112 7.55 -27.88 0.57
CA GLY A 112 8.60 -28.03 -0.41
C GLY A 112 9.46 -29.26 -0.25
N ALA A 113 10.38 -29.40 -1.20
CA ALA A 113 11.46 -30.35 -1.12
C ALA A 113 12.76 -29.62 -0.78
N TYR A 114 13.59 -30.27 0.02
CA TYR A 114 14.96 -29.86 0.24
C TYR A 114 15.88 -30.94 -0.35
N THR A 115 17.06 -30.55 -0.84
CA THR A 115 18.04 -31.48 -1.42
C THR A 115 19.37 -31.30 -0.71
N TRP A 116 19.79 -32.32 0.04
CA TRP A 116 21.14 -32.40 0.61
C TRP A 116 22.16 -32.64 -0.50
N SER A 117 23.35 -32.08 -0.34
CA SER A 117 24.50 -32.30 -1.23
C SER A 117 24.92 -33.79 -1.35
N LYS A 118 24.49 -34.65 -0.43
CA LYS A 118 24.84 -36.08 -0.33
C LYS A 118 23.66 -36.99 0.05
N GLY A 119 22.43 -36.60 -0.25
CA GLY A 119 21.23 -37.33 0.20
C GLY A 119 20.11 -37.39 -0.83
N LYS A 120 19.12 -38.24 -0.54
CA LYS A 120 17.84 -38.23 -1.26
C LYS A 120 17.11 -36.91 -0.95
N PRO A 121 16.35 -36.34 -1.90
CA PRO A 121 15.47 -35.23 -1.61
C PRO A 121 14.53 -35.59 -0.46
N GLY A 122 14.39 -34.70 0.50
CA GLY A 122 13.45 -34.84 1.60
C GLY A 122 12.38 -33.76 1.54
N THR A 123 11.45 -33.82 2.49
CA THR A 123 10.31 -32.91 2.58
C THR A 123 10.57 -31.83 3.62
N MET A 124 10.09 -30.62 3.35
CA MET A 124 10.17 -29.52 4.29
C MET A 124 8.82 -28.81 4.35
N THR A 125 8.29 -28.69 5.56
CA THR A 125 7.07 -27.96 5.85
C THR A 125 7.41 -26.86 6.83
N LEU A 126 7.22 -25.60 6.43
CA LEU A 126 7.38 -24.44 7.29
C LEU A 126 6.05 -23.72 7.45
N THR A 127 5.71 -23.37 8.67
CA THR A 127 4.62 -22.45 8.98
C THR A 127 5.21 -21.09 9.31
N ARG A 128 4.57 -20.02 8.82
CA ARG A 128 5.00 -18.66 9.11
C ARG A 128 4.95 -18.44 10.62
N VAL A 129 6.10 -18.11 11.20
CA VAL A 129 6.14 -17.56 12.54
C VAL A 129 5.56 -16.17 12.42
N ALA A 130 4.41 -15.96 13.06
CA ALA A 130 3.96 -14.60 13.31
C ALA A 130 5.14 -13.86 13.94
N SER A 131 5.69 -12.86 13.24
CA SER A 131 6.93 -12.18 13.61
C SER A 131 6.92 -11.90 15.10
N GLY A 132 7.89 -12.45 15.82
CA GLY A 132 8.07 -12.17 17.24
C GLY A 132 8.63 -10.77 17.43
N ALA A 133 7.84 -9.72 17.19
CA ALA A 133 7.60 -8.80 18.29
C ALA A 133 6.67 -9.58 19.21
N ALA A 134 7.11 -9.84 20.45
CA ALA A 134 6.49 -10.75 21.41
C ALA A 134 4.98 -10.84 21.21
N ALA A 135 4.46 -12.08 21.06
CA ALA A 135 3.04 -12.37 20.99
C ALA A 135 2.30 -11.39 21.90
N GLY A 136 1.46 -10.54 21.31
CA GLY A 136 0.58 -9.68 22.07
C GLY A 136 -0.21 -10.61 22.96
N SER A 137 0.17 -10.71 24.22
CA SER A 137 -0.68 -11.30 25.21
C SER A 137 -1.93 -10.43 25.18
N ASP A 138 -3.10 -11.06 25.03
CA ASP A 138 -4.40 -10.42 25.29
C ASP A 138 -4.49 -9.90 26.75
N LYS A 139 -3.44 -10.12 27.54
CA LYS A 139 -3.23 -9.60 28.88
C LYS A 139 -2.30 -8.40 28.84
N ALA A 140 -2.76 -7.29 29.43
CA ALA A 140 -1.95 -6.11 29.68
C ALA A 140 -0.71 -6.46 30.54
N ALA A 141 0.43 -5.89 30.18
CA ALA A 141 1.68 -5.99 30.95
C ALA A 141 2.04 -4.61 31.49
N ALA A 142 2.53 -4.55 32.73
CA ALA A 142 2.91 -3.31 33.39
C ALA A 142 3.83 -2.46 32.50
N TYR A 143 3.50 -1.17 32.38
CA TYR A 143 4.22 -0.18 31.58
C TYR A 143 4.36 -0.53 30.09
N VAL A 144 3.38 -1.26 29.55
CA VAL A 144 3.33 -1.60 28.14
C VAL A 144 1.90 -1.40 27.61
N MET A 145 1.79 -0.72 26.48
CA MET A 145 0.58 -0.72 25.68
C MET A 145 0.77 -1.65 24.47
N THR A 146 -0.13 -2.61 24.29
CA THR A 146 -0.18 -3.50 23.13
C THR A 146 -1.51 -3.38 22.41
N GLY A 147 -1.60 -3.93 21.21
CA GLY A 147 -2.89 -4.10 20.55
C GLY A 147 -2.74 -4.34 19.06
N THR A 148 -3.86 -4.22 18.35
CA THR A 148 -3.92 -4.41 16.91
C THR A 148 -4.65 -3.28 16.20
N VAL A 149 -4.28 -3.01 14.95
CA VAL A 149 -4.98 -2.10 14.06
C VAL A 149 -5.46 -2.88 12.84
N ARG A 150 -6.78 -2.81 12.59
CA ARG A 150 -7.45 -3.54 11.51
C ARG A 150 -8.40 -2.63 10.75
N ASN A 151 -8.77 -3.02 9.53
CA ASN A 151 -9.92 -2.41 8.86
C ASN A 151 -11.24 -3.07 9.32
N ASP A 152 -12.37 -2.53 8.86
CA ASP A 152 -13.71 -3.07 9.06
C ASP A 152 -13.89 -4.54 8.62
N LYS A 153 -13.11 -5.01 7.65
CA LYS A 153 -13.04 -6.42 7.20
C LYS A 153 -12.12 -7.29 8.07
N GLY A 154 -11.57 -6.76 9.16
CA GLY A 154 -10.65 -7.45 10.06
C GLY A 154 -9.24 -7.65 9.50
N SER A 155 -8.94 -7.11 8.32
CA SER A 155 -7.61 -7.20 7.71
C SER A 155 -6.63 -6.30 8.48
N PRO A 156 -5.41 -6.78 8.77
CA PRO A 156 -4.42 -6.00 9.51
C PRO A 156 -3.92 -4.80 8.69
N ILE A 157 -3.65 -3.68 9.37
CA ILE A 157 -3.07 -2.48 8.76
C ILE A 157 -1.68 -2.24 9.33
N ALA A 158 -0.66 -2.31 8.47
CA ALA A 158 0.73 -2.10 8.82
C ALA A 158 1.13 -0.62 8.76
N GLY A 159 2.16 -0.23 9.51
CA GLY A 159 2.74 1.11 9.46
C GLY A 159 1.88 2.22 10.10
N VAL A 160 0.79 1.87 10.78
CA VAL A 160 -0.04 2.83 11.52
C VAL A 160 0.75 3.33 12.72
N GLU A 161 0.82 4.66 12.87
CA GLU A 161 1.42 5.27 14.04
C GLU A 161 0.45 5.18 15.22
N VAL A 162 0.89 4.59 16.32
CA VAL A 162 0.11 4.45 17.55
C VAL A 162 0.84 5.21 18.64
N PHE A 163 0.10 5.93 19.48
CA PHE A 163 0.66 6.73 20.55
C PHE A 163 -0.09 6.54 21.86
N ALA A 164 0.64 6.75 22.96
CA ALA A 164 0.12 6.89 24.30
C ALA A 164 0.60 8.23 24.88
N ASP A 165 -0.33 9.12 25.22
CA ASP A 165 -0.06 10.43 25.82
C ASP A 165 -0.30 10.39 27.33
N HIS A 166 0.66 10.86 28.12
CA HIS A 166 0.51 10.95 29.56
C HIS A 166 -0.49 12.05 29.93
N THR A 167 -1.47 11.75 30.76
CA THR A 167 -2.58 12.68 31.07
C THR A 167 -2.17 13.84 31.96
N ALA A 168 -1.10 13.69 32.73
CA ALA A 168 -0.64 14.71 33.68
C ALA A 168 0.67 15.43 33.29
N PHE A 169 1.42 14.92 32.31
CA PHE A 169 2.73 15.50 31.94
C PHE A 169 2.67 16.00 30.51
N TYR A 170 2.88 17.30 30.33
CA TYR A 170 2.91 17.94 29.02
C TYR A 170 4.03 17.36 28.15
N ASN A 171 3.73 17.08 26.88
CA ASN A 171 4.66 16.49 25.89
C ASN A 171 5.34 15.18 26.31
N MET A 172 4.75 14.44 27.25
CA MET A 172 5.19 13.09 27.56
C MET A 172 4.34 12.09 26.77
N ASN A 173 4.87 11.61 25.65
CA ASN A 173 4.21 10.64 24.80
C ASN A 173 5.15 9.48 24.45
N ALA A 174 4.56 8.31 24.25
CA ALA A 174 5.24 7.13 23.72
C ALA A 174 4.61 6.77 22.36
N VAL A 175 5.44 6.55 21.35
CA VAL A 175 4.99 6.32 19.97
C VAL A 175 5.57 5.01 19.43
N GLY A 176 4.77 4.29 18.64
CA GLY A 176 5.19 3.09 17.92
C GLY A 176 4.48 2.97 16.59
N LYS A 177 4.84 1.95 15.80
CA LYS A 177 4.17 1.62 14.53
C LYS A 177 3.71 0.17 14.52
N THR A 178 2.62 -0.10 13.81
CA THR A 178 2.15 -1.48 13.61
C THR A 178 3.03 -2.28 12.65
N ASP A 179 3.19 -3.57 12.95
CA ASP A 179 3.85 -4.53 12.07
C ASP A 179 2.96 -4.97 10.90
N ALA A 180 3.47 -5.86 10.05
CA ALA A 180 2.74 -6.41 8.90
C ALA A 180 1.43 -7.15 9.28
N GLN A 181 1.28 -7.56 10.53
CA GLN A 181 0.10 -8.21 11.09
C GLN A 181 -0.79 -7.20 11.85
N GLY A 182 -0.52 -5.91 11.72
CA GLY A 182 -1.26 -4.83 12.36
C GLY A 182 -1.04 -4.76 13.86
N ARG A 183 -0.05 -5.48 14.42
CA ARG A 183 0.19 -5.53 15.88
C ARG A 183 1.20 -4.47 16.26
N TYR A 184 1.08 -3.94 17.47
CA TYR A 184 2.08 -3.02 18.03
C TYR A 184 2.34 -3.32 19.51
N ARG A 185 3.49 -2.83 19.99
CA ARG A 185 3.89 -2.84 21.40
C ARG A 185 4.68 -1.58 21.70
N ILE A 186 4.19 -0.77 22.64
CA ILE A 186 4.79 0.50 23.03
C ILE A 186 5.18 0.42 24.51
N PRO A 187 6.47 0.48 24.85
CA PRO A 187 6.89 0.65 26.24
C PRO A 187 6.50 2.05 26.72
N LEU A 188 5.99 2.13 27.95
CA LEU A 188 5.59 3.37 28.61
C LEU A 188 6.66 3.80 29.61
N ALA A 189 6.79 5.10 29.85
CA ALA A 189 7.62 5.60 30.93
C ALA A 189 7.07 5.11 32.28
N GLN A 190 7.96 4.74 33.20
CA GLN A 190 7.58 4.34 34.57
C GLN A 190 7.29 5.56 35.43
N GLN A 191 6.28 6.33 35.04
CA GLN A 191 5.82 7.53 35.74
C GLN A 191 4.41 7.27 36.32
N PRO A 192 4.12 7.77 37.53
CA PRO A 192 2.78 7.70 38.09
C PRO A 192 1.80 8.49 37.23
N GLY A 193 0.68 7.87 36.89
CA GLY A 193 -0.40 8.53 36.17
C GLY A 193 -1.10 7.62 35.17
N THR A 194 -1.98 8.25 34.39
CA THR A 194 -2.75 7.58 33.35
C THR A 194 -2.30 8.00 31.96
N TRP A 195 -2.65 7.18 30.98
CA TRP A 195 -2.29 7.37 29.57
C TRP A 195 -3.53 7.32 28.70
N ASN A 196 -3.59 8.20 27.69
CA ASN A 196 -4.59 8.21 26.64
C ASN A 196 -4.01 7.59 25.37
N ALA A 197 -4.74 6.68 24.73
CA ALA A 197 -4.29 6.00 23.52
C ALA A 197 -4.92 6.61 22.26
N GLY A 198 -4.16 6.67 21.18
CA GLY A 198 -4.64 7.07 19.87
C GLY A 198 -3.79 6.48 18.76
N ALA A 199 -4.27 6.59 17.51
CA ALA A 199 -3.49 6.21 16.36
C ALA A 199 -3.76 7.13 15.16
N TYR A 200 -2.76 7.27 14.29
CA TYR A 200 -2.84 7.99 13.02
C TYR A 200 -2.52 7.03 11.86
N LEU A 201 -3.48 6.88 10.97
CA LEU A 201 -3.26 6.27 9.66
C LEU A 201 -2.90 7.39 8.68
N ARG A 202 -1.67 7.34 8.16
CA ARG A 202 -1.16 8.28 7.15
C ARG A 202 -0.81 7.51 5.88
N GLY A 203 -1.05 8.12 4.73
CA GLY A 203 -0.69 7.54 3.46
C GLY A 203 -1.03 8.45 2.30
N GLU A 204 -1.01 7.88 1.10
CA GLU A 204 -1.42 8.55 -0.12
C GLU A 204 -2.48 7.71 -0.83
N VAL A 205 -3.49 8.38 -1.39
CA VAL A 205 -4.53 7.73 -2.19
C VAL A 205 -4.82 8.60 -3.41
N GLY A 206 -4.72 8.00 -4.60
CA GLY A 206 -4.79 8.77 -5.85
C GLY A 206 -3.73 9.87 -5.97
N GLY A 207 -2.58 9.76 -5.27
CA GLY A 207 -1.55 10.80 -5.24
C GLY A 207 -1.86 11.98 -4.31
N GLN A 208 -2.91 11.91 -3.51
CA GLN A 208 -3.18 12.89 -2.45
C GLN A 208 -2.81 12.33 -1.07
N PRO A 209 -2.06 13.08 -0.24
CA PRO A 209 -1.78 12.67 1.12
C PRO A 209 -3.07 12.71 1.93
N PHE A 210 -3.20 11.78 2.87
CA PHE A 210 -4.27 11.79 3.85
C PHE A 210 -3.78 11.41 5.23
N GLU A 211 -4.50 11.90 6.24
CA GLU A 211 -4.34 11.51 7.64
C GLU A 211 -5.72 11.24 8.22
N VAL A 212 -5.85 10.11 8.92
CA VAL A 212 -7.05 9.76 9.70
C VAL A 212 -6.62 9.41 11.11
N ARG A 213 -7.22 10.11 12.09
CA ARG A 213 -7.11 9.71 13.49
C ARG A 213 -8.06 8.54 13.77
N LEU A 214 -7.52 7.45 14.29
CA LEU A 214 -8.28 6.29 14.72
C LEU A 214 -8.52 6.37 16.23
N SER A 215 -9.77 6.09 16.62
CA SER A 215 -10.14 5.92 18.02
C SER A 215 -9.89 4.46 18.45
N PRO A 216 -9.45 4.25 19.71
CA PRO A 216 -9.34 2.90 20.25
C PRO A 216 -10.73 2.28 20.46
N ASP A 217 -10.74 0.95 20.61
CA ASP A 217 -11.89 0.16 21.07
C ASP A 217 -12.34 0.54 22.49
N ASN A 218 -11.41 1.06 23.30
CA ASN A 218 -11.65 1.66 24.60
C ASN A 218 -10.84 2.97 24.75
N ASP A 219 -11.53 4.10 24.82
CA ASP A 219 -10.96 5.44 24.94
C ASP A 219 -10.73 5.89 26.40
N THR A 220 -11.06 5.06 27.38
CA THR A 220 -10.82 5.36 28.79
C THR A 220 -9.31 5.39 29.08
N PRO A 221 -8.80 6.44 29.76
CA PRO A 221 -7.41 6.49 30.21
C PRO A 221 -7.05 5.27 31.05
N PHE A 222 -5.81 4.78 30.96
CA PHE A 222 -5.37 3.62 31.72
C PHE A 222 -4.14 3.91 32.58
N ASP A 223 -4.05 3.24 33.72
CA ASP A 223 -2.92 3.32 34.64
C ASP A 223 -1.68 2.67 34.00
N GLY A 224 -0.61 3.45 33.85
CA GLY A 224 0.64 3.00 33.23
C GLY A 224 1.24 1.77 33.94
N SER A 225 1.09 1.67 35.26
CA SER A 225 1.61 0.55 36.05
C SER A 225 0.92 -0.78 35.77
N LYS A 226 -0.30 -0.74 35.19
CA LYS A 226 -1.06 -1.92 34.77
C LYS A 226 -0.87 -2.23 33.28
N GLY A 227 -0.50 -1.21 32.50
CA GLY A 227 -0.50 -1.27 31.04
C GLY A 227 -1.88 -1.38 30.45
N ALA A 228 -1.96 -1.59 29.13
CA ALA A 228 -3.23 -1.75 28.44
C ALA A 228 -3.11 -2.54 27.14
N VAL A 229 -4.23 -3.15 26.75
CA VAL A 229 -4.48 -3.55 25.37
C VAL A 229 -5.43 -2.52 24.76
N ARG A 230 -5.07 -1.96 23.59
CA ARG A 230 -5.88 -0.98 22.84
C ARG A 230 -5.91 -1.35 21.37
N ASN A 231 -7.06 -1.77 20.87
CA ASN A 231 -7.21 -2.07 19.45
C ASN A 231 -7.81 -0.86 18.72
N PHE A 232 -7.48 -0.71 17.45
CA PHE A 232 -8.01 0.37 16.61
C PHE A 232 -8.61 -0.23 15.35
N THR A 233 -9.70 0.39 14.89
CA THR A 233 -10.39 -0.04 13.67
C THR A 233 -10.51 1.13 12.71
N TYR A 234 -9.93 0.99 11.52
CA TYR A 234 -10.21 1.87 10.40
C TYR A 234 -11.51 1.45 9.72
N LYS A 235 -12.53 2.30 9.81
CA LYS A 235 -13.83 2.08 9.18
C LYS A 235 -13.90 2.82 7.86
N ALA A 236 -14.49 2.21 6.82
CA ALA A 236 -14.74 2.88 5.55
C ALA A 236 -15.57 4.19 5.72
N SER A 237 -16.45 4.24 6.72
CA SER A 237 -17.22 5.46 7.07
C SER A 237 -16.35 6.62 7.56
N ASN A 238 -15.14 6.34 8.02
CA ASN A 238 -14.17 7.32 8.51
C ASN A 238 -13.11 7.63 7.44
N ALA A 239 -13.27 7.08 6.23
CA ALA A 239 -12.36 7.35 5.15
C ALA A 239 -12.40 8.84 4.81
N PRO A 240 -11.24 9.46 4.55
CA PRO A 240 -11.20 10.84 4.15
C PRO A 240 -11.98 11.01 2.84
N SER A 241 -12.77 12.06 2.78
CA SER A 241 -13.56 12.45 1.64
C SER A 241 -13.18 13.86 1.21
N GLY A 242 -13.55 14.20 -0.01
CA GLY A 242 -13.40 15.52 -0.56
C GLY A 242 -14.67 15.96 -1.28
N LYS A 243 -14.62 17.19 -1.78
CA LYS A 243 -15.73 17.82 -2.47
C LYS A 243 -15.46 17.89 -3.97
N VAL A 244 -16.41 17.45 -4.78
CA VAL A 244 -16.33 17.59 -6.23
C VAL A 244 -17.08 18.85 -6.65
N TYR A 245 -16.38 19.73 -7.37
CA TYR A 245 -16.94 20.91 -8.00
C TYR A 245 -17.14 20.68 -9.47
N THR A 246 -18.27 21.17 -9.96
CA THR A 246 -18.65 21.12 -11.37
C THR A 246 -18.74 22.54 -11.90
N TYR A 247 -18.15 22.77 -13.06
CA TYR A 247 -18.16 24.07 -13.74
C TYR A 247 -18.71 23.89 -15.15
N LEU A 248 -19.50 24.83 -15.65
CA LEU A 248 -19.80 24.88 -17.07
C LEU A 248 -18.63 25.56 -17.78
N SER A 249 -17.96 24.82 -18.67
CA SER A 249 -16.99 25.38 -19.61
C SER A 249 -17.61 25.37 -20.98
N HIS A 250 -17.99 26.55 -21.48
CA HIS A 250 -18.42 26.77 -22.87
C HIS A 250 -19.47 25.75 -23.38
N SER A 251 -20.65 25.72 -22.77
CA SER A 251 -21.76 24.85 -23.22
C SER A 251 -22.81 25.64 -23.99
N ASN A 252 -23.15 25.18 -25.20
CA ASN A 252 -24.34 25.63 -25.94
C ASN A 252 -25.59 24.80 -25.63
N VAL A 253 -25.46 23.77 -24.78
CA VAL A 253 -26.52 22.85 -24.41
C VAL A 253 -27.10 23.23 -23.05
N GLU A 254 -28.42 23.20 -22.96
CA GLU A 254 -29.15 23.33 -21.70
C GLU A 254 -28.80 22.18 -20.76
N VAL A 255 -28.30 22.54 -19.57
CA VAL A 255 -27.94 21.57 -18.53
C VAL A 255 -28.99 21.61 -17.43
N ASP A 256 -29.68 20.49 -17.25
CA ASP A 256 -30.55 20.28 -16.10
C ASP A 256 -29.70 19.78 -14.92
N TYR A 257 -29.30 20.71 -14.06
CA TYR A 257 -28.43 20.42 -12.91
C TYR A 257 -29.03 19.46 -11.89
N ASP A 258 -30.36 19.35 -11.82
CA ASP A 258 -31.05 18.46 -10.89
C ASP A 258 -31.12 17.03 -11.41
N GLN A 259 -31.01 16.86 -12.72
CA GLN A 259 -30.96 15.55 -13.39
C GLN A 259 -29.52 15.08 -13.68
N LEU A 260 -28.50 15.87 -13.33
CA LEU A 260 -27.11 15.48 -13.47
C LEU A 260 -26.74 14.34 -12.52
N GLU A 261 -26.26 13.25 -13.11
CA GLU A 261 -25.72 12.09 -12.42
C GLU A 261 -24.28 11.84 -12.89
N PHE A 262 -23.37 11.72 -11.93
CA PHE A 262 -21.96 11.41 -12.16
C PHE A 262 -21.67 9.99 -11.69
N ILE A 263 -20.95 9.23 -12.50
CA ILE A 263 -20.46 7.89 -12.14
C ILE A 263 -18.96 7.98 -11.93
N PHE A 264 -18.52 7.63 -10.73
CA PHE A 264 -17.12 7.57 -10.33
C PHE A 264 -16.66 6.11 -10.37
N THR A 265 -15.76 5.79 -11.28
CA THR A 265 -15.09 4.48 -11.33
C THR A 265 -13.68 4.63 -10.75
N PRO A 266 -13.39 4.05 -9.58
CA PRO A 266 -12.06 4.15 -8.97
C PRO A 266 -10.96 3.61 -9.90
N ASP A 267 -9.90 4.40 -10.11
CA ASP A 267 -8.68 3.98 -10.80
C ASP A 267 -7.66 3.47 -9.77
N GLY A 268 -8.00 2.31 -9.20
CA GLY A 268 -7.40 1.75 -7.99
C GLY A 268 -8.30 1.93 -6.76
N PRO A 269 -7.97 1.31 -5.61
CA PRO A 269 -8.76 1.47 -4.39
C PRO A 269 -8.83 2.95 -3.96
N ASN A 270 -10.02 3.44 -3.66
CA ASN A 270 -10.19 4.75 -3.03
C ASN A 270 -9.84 4.69 -1.53
N ALA A 271 -10.00 5.81 -0.81
CA ALA A 271 -9.61 5.89 0.60
C ALA A 271 -10.41 4.93 1.49
N ALA A 272 -11.63 4.56 1.10
CA ALA A 272 -12.43 3.53 1.76
C ALA A 272 -12.00 2.09 1.38
N GLY A 273 -10.97 1.93 0.54
CA GLY A 273 -10.51 0.64 0.04
C GLY A 273 -11.43 0.01 -1.01
N SER A 274 -12.36 0.78 -1.60
CA SER A 274 -13.30 0.29 -2.61
C SER A 274 -12.75 0.50 -4.03
N THR A 275 -12.98 -0.49 -4.89
CA THR A 275 -12.76 -0.41 -6.34
C THR A 275 -14.08 -0.41 -7.12
N ALA A 276 -15.22 -0.44 -6.43
CA ALA A 276 -16.54 -0.48 -7.07
C ALA A 276 -16.94 0.92 -7.55
N PRO A 277 -17.53 1.04 -8.77
CA PRO A 277 -18.14 2.28 -9.21
C PRO A 277 -19.28 2.72 -8.31
N PHE A 278 -19.51 4.02 -8.20
CA PHE A 278 -20.67 4.60 -7.51
C PHE A 278 -21.20 5.83 -8.25
N SER A 279 -22.50 6.07 -8.11
CA SER A 279 -23.17 7.25 -8.67
C SER A 279 -23.36 8.32 -7.63
N VAL A 280 -23.22 9.58 -8.02
CA VAL A 280 -23.57 10.75 -7.22
C VAL A 280 -24.40 11.70 -8.06
N LYS A 281 -25.55 12.11 -7.53
CA LYS A 281 -26.35 13.17 -8.13
C LYS A 281 -25.76 14.52 -7.76
N ASN A 282 -25.69 15.41 -8.74
CA ASN A 282 -25.30 16.78 -8.50
C ASN A 282 -26.36 17.48 -7.63
N LYS A 283 -25.91 18.40 -6.77
CA LYS A 283 -26.79 19.32 -6.05
C LYS A 283 -26.40 20.75 -6.44
N PRO A 284 -27.31 21.54 -7.03
CA PRO A 284 -27.02 22.91 -7.43
C PRO A 284 -26.42 23.74 -6.28
N GLY A 285 -25.41 24.56 -6.60
CA GLY A 285 -24.74 25.48 -5.65
C GLY A 285 -23.80 24.82 -4.62
N TYR A 286 -23.95 23.52 -4.36
CA TYR A 286 -23.19 22.82 -3.33
C TYR A 286 -22.12 21.87 -3.88
N GLY A 287 -22.15 21.52 -5.17
CA GLY A 287 -21.31 20.46 -5.71
C GLY A 287 -21.66 19.10 -5.11
N MET A 288 -20.73 18.15 -5.17
CA MET A 288 -20.92 16.80 -4.61
C MET A 288 -19.99 16.60 -3.41
N PRO A 289 -20.49 16.73 -2.17
CA PRO A 289 -19.70 16.49 -0.96
C PRO A 289 -19.47 14.99 -0.74
N ASP A 290 -18.58 14.68 0.19
CA ASP A 290 -18.38 13.34 0.75
C ASP A 290 -17.98 12.25 -0.26
N VAL A 291 -17.35 12.66 -1.36
CA VAL A 291 -16.78 11.72 -2.32
C VAL A 291 -15.46 11.20 -1.75
N PRO A 292 -15.27 9.88 -1.54
CA PRO A 292 -14.05 9.34 -0.95
C PRO A 292 -12.82 9.79 -1.74
N LEU A 293 -11.71 10.10 -1.06
CA LEU A 293 -10.50 10.48 -1.77
C LEU A 293 -9.99 9.35 -2.66
N GLY A 294 -9.48 9.70 -3.83
CA GLY A 294 -8.98 8.74 -4.81
C GLY A 294 -8.75 9.36 -6.18
N ARG A 295 -8.42 8.50 -7.12
CA ARG A 295 -8.36 8.84 -8.55
C ARG A 295 -9.48 8.10 -9.26
N TYR A 296 -10.16 8.77 -10.18
CA TYR A 296 -11.39 8.27 -10.76
C TYR A 296 -11.41 8.46 -12.27
N LYS A 297 -11.94 7.47 -12.98
CA LYS A 297 -12.57 7.71 -14.28
C LYS A 297 -14.00 8.17 -14.04
N VAL A 298 -14.32 9.38 -14.47
CA VAL A 298 -15.62 10.00 -14.23
C VAL A 298 -16.37 10.17 -15.54
N SER A 299 -17.64 9.81 -15.55
CA SER A 299 -18.58 10.09 -16.64
C SER A 299 -19.83 10.77 -16.07
N ALA A 300 -20.50 11.60 -16.88
CA ALA A 300 -21.73 12.27 -16.48
C ALA A 300 -22.85 12.02 -17.48
N THR A 301 -24.08 11.99 -16.96
CA THR A 301 -25.30 11.94 -17.75
C THR A 301 -26.32 12.93 -17.20
N GLN A 302 -27.17 13.45 -18.07
CA GLN A 302 -28.36 14.21 -17.69
C GLN A 302 -29.61 13.59 -18.29
N VAL A 303 -30.77 13.95 -17.76
CA VAL A 303 -32.06 13.69 -18.41
C VAL A 303 -32.62 15.03 -18.86
N LEU A 304 -32.71 15.25 -20.17
CA LEU A 304 -33.28 16.46 -20.76
C LEU A 304 -34.50 16.06 -21.60
N ASN A 305 -35.66 16.67 -21.34
CA ASN A 305 -36.93 16.35 -22.02
C ASN A 305 -37.27 14.84 -22.00
N GLY A 306 -36.96 14.16 -20.89
CA GLY A 306 -37.19 12.72 -20.73
C GLY A 306 -36.17 11.81 -21.41
N VAL A 307 -35.15 12.36 -22.07
CA VAL A 307 -34.10 11.60 -22.76
C VAL A 307 -32.81 11.62 -21.94
N LYS A 308 -32.26 10.45 -21.62
CA LYS A 308 -30.94 10.33 -20.98
C LYS A 308 -29.83 10.58 -22.00
N GLN A 309 -29.00 11.58 -21.74
CA GLN A 309 -27.93 12.03 -22.62
C GLN A 309 -26.60 12.03 -21.87
N PRO A 310 -25.51 11.52 -22.45
CA PRO A 310 -24.19 11.65 -21.86
C PRO A 310 -23.62 13.05 -22.10
N LEU A 311 -22.74 13.49 -21.21
CA LEU A 311 -22.05 14.78 -21.31
C LEU A 311 -20.55 14.58 -21.51
N LEU A 312 -19.92 15.48 -22.26
CA LEU A 312 -18.47 15.54 -22.29
C LEU A 312 -17.99 16.24 -21.02
N LEU A 313 -16.90 15.73 -20.49
CA LEU A 313 -16.23 16.28 -19.32
C LEU A 313 -14.79 16.57 -19.68
N SER A 314 -14.20 17.53 -18.99
CA SER A 314 -12.76 17.64 -18.81
C SER A 314 -12.44 17.76 -17.32
N SER A 315 -11.17 17.62 -16.97
CA SER A 315 -10.66 17.78 -15.60
C SER A 315 -9.36 18.58 -15.63
N ARG A 316 -8.86 19.02 -14.47
CA ARG A 316 -7.54 19.67 -14.39
C ARG A 316 -6.42 18.83 -15.00
N GLY A 317 -6.48 17.51 -14.82
CA GLY A 317 -5.47 16.57 -15.32
C GLY A 317 -5.70 16.10 -16.76
N GLN A 318 -6.91 16.29 -17.29
CA GLN A 318 -7.29 15.90 -18.65
C GLN A 318 -8.17 17.00 -19.26
N GLN A 319 -7.52 17.99 -19.88
CA GLN A 319 -8.20 19.15 -20.47
C GLN A 319 -9.00 18.83 -21.74
N LYS A 320 -8.71 17.72 -22.42
CA LYS A 320 -9.46 17.32 -23.61
C LYS A 320 -10.79 16.68 -23.20
N ALA A 321 -11.89 17.29 -23.63
CA ALA A 321 -13.25 16.78 -23.46
C ALA A 321 -13.38 15.30 -23.85
N SER A 322 -14.03 14.51 -23.01
CA SER A 322 -14.37 13.12 -23.29
C SER A 322 -15.59 12.66 -22.48
N LEU A 323 -16.25 11.59 -22.92
CA LEU A 323 -17.35 10.95 -22.18
C LEU A 323 -16.88 10.30 -20.87
N SER A 324 -15.58 10.06 -20.74
CA SER A 324 -14.96 9.58 -19.52
C SER A 324 -13.58 10.22 -19.34
N VAL A 325 -13.37 10.87 -18.19
CA VAL A 325 -12.12 11.57 -17.89
C VAL A 325 -11.46 11.07 -16.62
N LEU A 326 -10.14 11.03 -16.62
CA LEU A 326 -9.38 10.81 -15.41
C LEU A 326 -9.39 12.09 -14.58
N ALA A 327 -9.85 12.00 -13.34
CA ALA A 327 -9.91 13.09 -12.40
C ALA A 327 -9.30 12.67 -11.06
N THR A 328 -8.62 13.60 -10.41
CA THR A 328 -7.90 13.37 -9.16
C THR A 328 -8.22 14.51 -8.21
N PHE A 329 -8.30 14.22 -6.92
CA PHE A 329 -8.37 15.26 -5.90
C PHE A 329 -7.08 16.08 -5.89
N THR A 330 -7.19 17.33 -5.48
CA THR A 330 -6.08 18.23 -5.18
C THR A 330 -6.37 18.92 -3.85
N TYR A 331 -5.34 19.10 -3.03
CA TYR A 331 -5.45 19.90 -1.82
C TYR A 331 -5.46 21.41 -2.15
N ASP A 332 -6.48 22.10 -1.67
CA ASP A 332 -6.61 23.55 -1.64
C ASP A 332 -6.65 24.03 -0.17
N SER A 333 -5.90 25.08 0.17
CA SER A 333 -5.80 25.57 1.54
C SER A 333 -7.10 26.18 2.10
N HIS A 334 -8.02 26.61 1.23
CA HIS A 334 -9.30 27.22 1.60
C HIS A 334 -10.44 26.20 1.57
N TYR A 335 -10.41 25.27 0.60
CA TYR A 335 -11.51 24.34 0.35
C TYR A 335 -11.20 22.88 0.74
N GLY A 336 -10.00 22.60 1.21
CA GLY A 336 -9.57 21.25 1.55
C GLY A 336 -9.35 20.38 0.31
N GLN A 337 -9.72 19.11 0.38
CA GLN A 337 -9.57 18.19 -0.75
C GLN A 337 -10.69 18.41 -1.77
N THR A 338 -10.33 18.89 -2.96
CA THR A 338 -11.29 19.19 -4.03
C THR A 338 -10.98 18.44 -5.32
N LEU A 339 -12.00 18.06 -6.06
CA LEU A 339 -11.88 17.53 -7.42
C LEU A 339 -12.73 18.39 -8.33
N GLU A 340 -12.19 18.82 -9.47
CA GLU A 340 -12.91 19.69 -10.39
C GLU A 340 -13.21 18.97 -11.70
N LEU A 341 -14.46 19.10 -12.14
CA LEU A 341 -14.97 18.61 -13.41
C LEU A 341 -15.52 19.80 -14.18
N PHE A 342 -15.14 19.91 -15.44
CA PHE A 342 -15.67 20.92 -16.36
C PHE A 342 -16.61 20.20 -17.31
N LEU A 343 -17.88 20.57 -17.25
CA LEU A 343 -18.90 20.13 -18.17
C LEU A 343 -18.66 20.88 -19.48
N GLU A 344 -18.39 20.12 -20.53
CA GLU A 344 -18.15 20.63 -21.88
C GLU A 344 -19.23 20.05 -22.79
N ASN A 345 -19.75 20.86 -23.70
CA ASN A 345 -20.49 20.34 -24.84
C ASN A 345 -20.43 21.38 -25.97
N PRO A 346 -19.93 21.02 -27.18
CA PRO A 346 -19.74 21.94 -28.29
C PRO A 346 -20.98 22.72 -28.72
#